data_AF-A0A528AWH9-F1
#
_entry.id   AF-A0A528AWH9-F1
#
_cell.length_a   1.000
_cell.length_b   1.000
_cell.length_c   1.000
_cell.angle_alpha   90.00
_cell.angle_beta   90.00
_cell.angle_gamma   90.00
#
_symmetry.space_group_name_H-M   'P 1'
#
loop_
_entity.id
_entity.type
_entity.pdbx_description
1 polymer ?
#
loop_
_entity_poly.entity_id
_entity_poly.type
_entity_poly.pdbx_seq_one_letter_code
_entity_poly.pdbx_strand_id
1 'polypeptide(L)' 'MSNHLFDAFRAGMPAPERLLMETDDGRSISYGDMLAQSAQLAHALLQLGVE' A
#
# COMPACT_ATOMS: atom_id res chain seq x y z
N MET A 1 19.48 0.37 8.24
CA MET A 1 18.14 0.94 8.50
C MET A 1 17.62 1.43 7.15
N SER A 2 16.75 0.67 6.49
CA SER A 2 16.11 1.17 5.27
C SER A 2 15.20 2.33 5.66
N ASN A 3 15.54 3.56 5.23
CA ASN A 3 14.70 4.74 5.41
C ASN A 3 13.56 4.74 4.39
N HIS A 4 12.83 3.63 4.27
CA HIS A 4 11.67 3.53 3.40
C HIS A 4 10.44 4.04 4.15
N LEU A 5 9.88 5.16 3.67
CA LEU A 5 8.60 5.70 4.14
C LEU A 5 7.51 4.61 4.21
N PHE A 6 7.53 3.67 3.28
CA PHE A 6 6.57 2.56 3.22
C PHE A 6 6.70 1.58 4.40
N ASP A 7 7.92 1.34 4.91
CA ASP A 7 8.13 0.52 6.11
C ASP A 7 7.55 1.20 7.35
N ALA A 8 7.79 2.50 7.50
CA ALA A 8 7.24 3.30 8.59
C ALA A 8 5.69 3.34 8.54
N PHE A 9 5.14 3.49 7.33
CA PHE A 9 3.69 3.41 7.12
C PHE A 9 3.14 2.05 7.56
N ARG A 10 3.74 0.95 7.10
CA ARG A 10 3.31 -0.42 7.44
C ARG A 10 3.37 -0.69 8.95
N ALA A 11 4.40 -0.18 9.63
CA ALA A 11 4.53 -0.32 11.08
C ALA A 11 3.45 0.44 11.86
N GLY A 12 2.92 1.54 11.31
CA GLY A 12 1.85 2.33 11.91
C GLY A 12 0.43 1.85 11.61
N MET A 13 0.27 0.80 10.80
CA MET A 13 -1.05 0.30 10.40
C MET A 13 -1.77 -0.39 11.56
N PRO A 14 -3.04 -0.03 11.86
CA PRO A 14 -3.75 -0.59 13.01
C PRO A 14 -4.22 -2.03 12.79
N ALA A 15 -4.71 -2.36 11.59
CA ALA A 15 -5.10 -3.70 11.16
C ALA A 15 -5.30 -3.71 9.63
N PRO A 16 -5.07 -4.85 8.94
CA PRO A 16 -5.29 -4.95 7.49
C PRO A 16 -6.72 -4.64 7.05
N GLU A 17 -7.72 -5.06 7.81
CA GLU A 17 -9.14 -4.92 7.47
C GLU A 17 -9.69 -3.52 7.76
N ARG A 18 -8.89 -2.67 8.42
CA ARG A 18 -9.32 -1.32 8.77
C ARG A 18 -9.48 -0.50 7.48
N LEU A 19 -10.53 0.33 7.44
CA LEU A 19 -10.74 1.30 6.37
C LEU A 19 -9.59 2.31 6.34
N LEU A 20 -8.96 2.46 5.18
CA LEU A 20 -7.93 3.48 4.92
C LEU A 20 -8.56 4.72 4.30
N MET A 21 -9.33 4.52 3.23
CA MET A 21 -9.97 5.62 2.49
C MET A 21 -11.25 5.15 1.81
N GLU A 22 -12.12 6.11 1.54
CA GLU A 22 -13.22 5.96 0.61
C GLU A 22 -12.91 6.79 -0.63
N THR A 23 -13.18 6.23 -1.80
CA THR A 23 -13.01 6.92 -3.08
C THR A 23 -14.28 7.70 -3.43
N ASP A 24 -14.15 8.69 -4.32
CA ASP A 24 -15.29 9.50 -4.76
C ASP A 24 -16.39 8.68 -5.46
N ASP A 25 -16.06 7.49 -5.98
CA ASP A 25 -17.01 6.54 -6.55
C ASP A 25 -17.61 5.57 -5.52
N GLY A 26 -17.40 5.81 -4.22
CA GLY A 26 -18.03 5.09 -3.12
C GLY A 26 -17.39 3.74 -2.78
N ARG A 27 -16.20 3.42 -3.30
CA ARG A 27 -15.48 2.21 -2.91
C ARG A 27 -14.73 2.45 -1.61
N SER A 28 -14.85 1.50 -0.70
CA SER A 28 -14.03 1.43 0.50
C SER A 28 -12.73 0.69 0.18
N ILE A 29 -11.60 1.33 0.50
CA ILE A 29 -10.27 0.72 0.38
C ILE A 29 -9.76 0.46 1.79
N SER A 30 -9.50 -0.80 2.12
CA SER A 30 -8.85 -1.16 3.36
C SER A 30 -7.34 -0.95 3.28
N TYR A 31 -6.71 -0.92 4.45
CA TYR A 31 -5.26 -0.93 4.56
C TYR A 31 -4.62 -2.15 3.87
N GLY A 32 -5.26 -3.32 3.95
CA GLY A 32 -4.82 -4.56 3.28
C GLY A 32 -4.93 -4.46 1.76
N ASP A 33 -6.00 -3.85 1.24
CA ASP A 33 -6.17 -3.63 -0.20
C ASP A 33 -5.06 -2.72 -0.75
N MET A 34 -4.75 -1.64 -0.02
CA MET A 34 -3.66 -0.73 -0.39
C MET A 34 -2.30 -1.44 -0.40
N LEU A 35 -2.01 -2.29 0.59
CA LEU A 35 -0.77 -3.07 0.62
C LEU A 35 -0.66 -4.02 -0.58
N ALA A 36 -1.73 -4.76 -0.88
CA ALA A 36 -1.76 -5.69 -2.00
C ALA A 36 -1.52 -4.97 -3.34
N GLN A 37 -2.21 -3.84 -3.55
CA GLN A 37 -2.06 -3.05 -4.76
C GLN A 37 -0.67 -2.41 -4.87
N SER A 38 -0.12 -1.91 -3.76
CA SER A 38 1.24 -1.36 -3.72
C SER A 38 2.29 -2.41 -4.08
N ALA A 39 2.15 -3.65 -3.59
CA ALA A 39 3.05 -4.75 -3.93
C ALA A 39 2.97 -5.12 -5.41
N GLN A 40 1.77 -5.16 -5.98
CA GLN A 40 1.57 -5.40 -7.42
C GLN A 40 2.24 -4.31 -8.27
N LEU A 41 2.07 -3.04 -7.91
CA LEU A 41 2.69 -1.91 -8.61
C LEU A 41 4.21 -1.92 -8.46
N ALA A 42 4.74 -2.16 -7.26
CA ALA A 42 6.18 -2.27 -7.03
C ALA A 42 6.80 -3.38 -7.89
N HIS A 43 6.14 -4.54 -7.99
CA HIS A 43 6.60 -5.61 -8.85
C HIS A 43 6.58 -5.21 -10.34
N ALA A 44 5.53 -4.52 -10.80
CA ALA A 44 5.47 -4.02 -12.17
C ALA A 44 6.59 -3.01 -12.47
N LEU A 45 6.88 -2.11 -11.52
CA LEU A 45 7.98 -1.15 -11.64
C LEU A 45 9.35 -1.84 -11.75
N LEU A 46 9.58 -2.90 -10.96
CA LEU A 46 10.78 -3.73 -11.08
C LEU A 46 10.90 -4.38 -12.46
N GLN A 47 9.79 -4.88 -13.04
CA GLN A 47 9.78 -5.43 -14.41
C GLN A 47 10.09 -4.37 -15.48
N LEU A 48 9.86 -3.10 -15.18
CA LEU A 48 10.21 -1.96 -16.04
C LEU A 48 11.64 -1.43 -15.78
N GLY A 49 12.38 -2.05 -14.86
CA GLY A 49 13.77 -1.68 -14.55
C GLY A 49 13.92 -0.51 -13.58
N VAL A 50 12.88 -0.19 -12.80
CA VAL A 50 12.95 0.82 -11.74
C VAL A 50 13.46 0.16 -10.46
N GLU A 51 14.52 0.70 -9.85
CA GLU A 51 15.16 0.23 -8.60
C GLU A 51 15.14 1.30 -7.49
#